data_AF-A0A9W3X1A6-F1
#
_entry.id   AF-A0A9W3X1A6-F1
#
_cell.length_a   1.000
_cell.length_b   1.000
_cell.length_c   1.000
_cell.angle_alpha   90.00
_cell.angle_beta   90.00
_cell.angle_gamma   90.00
#
_symmetry.space_group_name_H-M   'P 1'
#
loop_
_entity.id
_entity.type
_entity.pdbx_description
1 polymer ?
#
loop_
_entity_poly.entity_id
_entity_poly.type
_entity_poly.pdbx_seq_one_letter_code
_entity_poly.pdbx_strand_id
1 'polypeptide(L)'
;MEICYSLSGGDRYYKAENNAAIVVAQLMKQYNIPLSKVRTHQSWSGKYCPHRMLAEGRWGSFIERVQNAYNGGVNTAPSTQPSNNGVGVVQLQRMSYVFVQDQERIMIL
;
A
#
# COMPACT_ATOMS: atom_id res chain seq x y z
N MET A 1 -8.38 -1.08 0.85
CA MET A 1 -7.46 0.07 0.96
C MET A 1 -7.90 1.11 -0.05
N GLU A 2 -7.99 2.39 0.36
CA GLU A 2 -8.49 3.49 -0.47
C GLU A 2 -7.37 4.49 -0.74
N ILE A 3 -7.23 4.96 -1.99
CA ILE A 3 -6.25 5.97 -2.37
C ILE A 3 -6.97 7.32 -2.54
N CYS A 4 -6.71 8.24 -1.61
CA CYS A 4 -7.33 9.56 -1.58
C CYS A 4 -6.92 10.45 -2.77
N TYR A 5 -7.73 11.49 -3.03
CA TYR A 5 -7.50 12.50 -4.07
C TYR A 5 -7.58 11.98 -5.51
N SER A 6 -8.14 10.78 -5.73
CA SER A 6 -8.27 10.21 -7.08
C SER A 6 -9.18 11.02 -8.00
N LEU A 7 -10.16 11.77 -7.49
CA LEU A 7 -10.98 12.65 -8.32
C LEU A 7 -10.22 13.90 -8.77
N SER A 8 -9.64 14.65 -7.82
CA SER A 8 -8.91 15.89 -8.10
C SER A 8 -7.51 15.69 -8.68
N GLY A 9 -6.91 14.52 -8.47
CA GLY A 9 -5.59 14.16 -9.00
C GLY A 9 -4.45 15.03 -8.47
N GLY A 10 -3.47 15.27 -9.35
CA GLY A 10 -2.28 16.07 -9.08
C GLY A 10 -1.30 15.42 -8.10
N ASP A 11 -0.29 16.17 -7.69
CA ASP A 11 0.82 15.68 -6.85
C ASP A 11 0.36 15.01 -5.56
N ARG A 12 -0.75 15.48 -4.97
CA ARG A 12 -1.32 14.89 -3.76
C ARG A 12 -1.77 13.45 -3.97
N TYR A 13 -2.36 13.15 -5.13
CA TYR A 13 -2.78 11.80 -5.47
C TYR A 13 -1.57 10.89 -5.70
N TYR A 14 -0.57 11.33 -6.45
CA TYR A 14 0.62 10.50 -6.70
C TYR A 14 1.43 10.25 -5.41
N LYS A 15 1.50 11.23 -4.51
CA LYS A 15 2.07 11.04 -3.16
C LYS A 15 1.24 10.05 -2.34
N ALA A 16 -0.10 10.18 -2.35
CA ALA A 16 -0.98 9.24 -1.65
C ALA A 16 -0.83 7.82 -2.19
N GLU A 17 -0.67 7.66 -3.50
CA GLU A 17 -0.46 6.36 -4.13
C GLU A 17 0.90 5.75 -3.77
N ASN A 18 1.98 6.54 -3.73
CA ASN A 18 3.29 6.05 -3.28
C ASN A 18 3.24 5.60 -1.82
N ASN A 19 2.55 6.35 -0.96
CA ASN A 19 2.33 5.95 0.43
C ASN A 19 1.49 4.67 0.51
N ALA A 20 0.46 4.54 -0.33
CA ALA A 20 -0.37 3.34 -0.40
C ALA A 20 0.45 2.09 -0.76
N ALA A 21 1.45 2.20 -1.65
CA ALA A 21 2.34 1.08 -1.96
C ALA A 21 3.13 0.58 -0.73
N ILE A 22 3.59 1.51 0.13
CA ILE A 22 4.27 1.19 1.39
C ILE A 22 3.32 0.48 2.35
N VAL A 23 2.10 1.01 2.52
CA VAL A 23 1.09 0.39 3.40
C VAL A 23 0.72 -1.01 2.92
N VAL A 24 0.53 -1.22 1.61
CA VAL A 24 0.26 -2.55 1.05
C VAL A 24 1.41 -3.52 1.34
N ALA A 25 2.66 -3.10 1.15
CA ALA A 25 3.82 -3.94 1.46
C ALA A 25 3.91 -4.31 2.95
N GLN A 26 3.57 -3.38 3.86
CA GLN A 26 3.49 -3.65 5.30
C GLN A 26 2.40 -4.68 5.62
N LEU A 27 1.20 -4.53 5.03
CA LEU A 27 0.11 -5.49 5.18
C LEU A 27 0.48 -6.87 4.63
N MET A 28 1.17 -6.92 3.49
CA MET A 28 1.67 -8.18 2.92
C MET A 28 2.59 -8.92 3.91
N LYS A 29 3.53 -8.21 4.54
CA LYS A 29 4.43 -8.79 5.56
C LYS A 29 3.66 -9.24 6.80
N GLN A 30 2.77 -8.38 7.32
CA GLN A 30 2.05 -8.64 8.57
C GLN A 30 1.12 -9.85 8.48
N TYR A 31 0.47 -10.05 7.33
CA TYR A 31 -0.52 -11.10 7.15
C TYR A 31 -0.05 -12.24 6.23
N ASN A 32 1.24 -12.26 5.88
CA ASN A 32 1.84 -13.24 4.97
C ASN A 32 1.08 -13.37 3.64
N ILE A 33 0.65 -12.23 3.07
CA ILE A 33 -0.10 -12.19 1.82
C ILE A 33 0.89 -12.05 0.65
N PRO A 34 0.89 -12.99 -0.32
CA PRO A 34 1.77 -12.89 -1.49
C PRO A 34 1.30 -11.79 -2.45
N LEU A 35 2.23 -11.23 -3.23
CA LEU A 35 1.94 -10.15 -4.20
C LEU A 35 0.81 -10.49 -5.17
N SER A 36 0.68 -11.76 -5.56
CA SER A 36 -0.36 -12.27 -6.48
C SER A 36 -1.81 -12.11 -5.97
N LYS A 37 -1.97 -11.85 -4.66
CA LYS A 37 -3.25 -11.61 -3.99
C LYS A 37 -3.56 -10.12 -3.81
N VAL A 38 -2.68 -9.22 -4.25
CA VAL A 38 -2.95 -7.78 -4.38
C VAL A 38 -3.77 -7.56 -5.65
N ARG A 39 -4.98 -7.03 -5.50
CA ARG A 39 -5.97 -6.98 -6.57
C ARG A 39 -6.73 -5.65 -6.58
N THR A 40 -7.14 -5.21 -7.76
CA THR A 40 -8.05 -4.07 -7.93
C THR A 40 -9.48 -4.48 -7.62
N HIS A 41 -10.31 -3.53 -7.21
CA HIS A 41 -11.75 -3.75 -7.11
C HIS A 41 -12.36 -4.19 -8.45
N GLN A 42 -11.86 -3.69 -9.58
CA GLN A 42 -12.30 -4.13 -10.91
C GLN A 42 -12.17 -5.64 -11.12
N SER A 43 -11.06 -6.25 -10.67
CA SER A 43 -10.88 -7.71 -10.81
C SER A 43 -11.83 -8.54 -9.95
N TRP A 44 -12.51 -7.92 -8.97
CA TRP A 44 -13.41 -8.56 -8.04
C TRP A 44 -14.88 -8.46 -8.43
N SER A 45 -15.33 -7.24 -8.73
CA SER A 45 -16.74 -6.94 -8.96
C SER A 45 -17.02 -6.40 -10.37
N GLY A 46 -15.99 -6.14 -11.16
CA GLY A 46 -16.10 -5.43 -12.43
C GLY A 46 -16.21 -3.91 -12.29
N LYS A 47 -16.34 -3.36 -11.07
CA LYS A 47 -16.39 -1.91 -10.85
C LYS A 47 -15.10 -1.27 -11.37
N TYR A 48 -15.21 -0.20 -12.16
CA TYR A 48 -14.05 0.53 -12.68
C TYR A 48 -13.31 1.31 -11.57
N CYS A 49 -12.55 0.58 -10.76
CA CYS A 49 -11.85 1.11 -9.59
C CYS A 49 -10.59 0.26 -9.29
N PRO A 50 -9.43 0.88 -9.01
CA PRO A 50 -9.16 2.32 -8.84
C PRO A 50 -9.17 3.12 -10.15
N HIS A 51 -10.17 3.99 -10.34
CA HIS A 51 -10.52 4.55 -11.66
C HIS A 51 -9.37 5.33 -12.32
N ARG A 52 -8.68 6.19 -11.57
CA ARG A 52 -7.57 7.01 -12.09
C ARG A 52 -6.36 6.17 -12.46
N MET A 53 -6.01 5.20 -11.62
CA MET A 53 -4.86 4.32 -11.84
C MET A 53 -5.08 3.43 -13.06
N LEU A 54 -6.32 2.98 -13.29
CA LEU A 54 -6.70 2.25 -14.49
C LEU A 54 -6.72 3.16 -15.73
N ALA A 55 -7.29 4.37 -15.61
CA ALA A 55 -7.35 5.33 -16.71
C ALA A 55 -5.97 5.77 -17.20
N GLU A 56 -5.02 5.90 -16.28
CA GLU A 56 -3.63 6.28 -16.58
C GLU A 56 -2.72 5.05 -16.84
N GLY A 57 -3.24 3.82 -16.75
CA GLY A 57 -2.48 2.60 -17.02
C GLY A 57 -1.37 2.28 -16.01
N ARG A 58 -1.47 2.78 -14.78
CA ARG A 58 -0.38 2.75 -13.78
C ARG A 58 -0.42 1.58 -12.79
N TRP A 59 -1.35 0.64 -12.98
CA TRP A 59 -1.46 -0.54 -12.10
C TRP A 59 -0.17 -1.37 -12.06
N GLY A 60 0.47 -1.59 -13.21
CA GLY A 60 1.73 -2.35 -13.28
C GLY A 60 2.83 -1.69 -12.43
N SER A 61 3.08 -0.40 -12.65
CA SER A 61 4.07 0.37 -11.88
C SER A 61 3.71 0.47 -10.39
N PHE A 62 2.42 0.46 -10.04
CA PHE A 62 2.00 0.40 -8.65
C PHE A 62 2.41 -0.92 -7.99
N ILE A 63 2.18 -2.06 -8.66
CA ILE A 63 2.59 -3.38 -8.18
C ILE A 63 4.12 -3.49 -8.06
N GLU A 64 4.88 -2.91 -8.99
CA GLU A 64 6.35 -2.83 -8.88
C GLU A 64 6.79 -2.04 -7.63
N ARG A 65 6.15 -0.88 -7.36
CA ARG A 65 6.42 -0.10 -6.13
C ARG A 65 6.09 -0.89 -4.87
N VAL A 66 5.00 -1.64 -4.86
CA VAL A 66 4.65 -2.54 -3.73
C VAL A 66 5.72 -3.60 -3.55
N GLN A 67 6.14 -4.28 -4.63
CA GLN A 67 7.17 -5.32 -4.56
C GLN A 67 8.51 -4.76 -4.08
N ASN A 68 8.89 -3.57 -4.53
CA ASN A 68 10.11 -2.88 -4.08
C ASN A 68 10.03 -2.52 -2.60
N ALA A 69 8.91 -1.97 -2.13
CA ALA A 69 8.69 -1.67 -0.72
C ALA A 69 8.68 -2.95 0.14
N TYR A 70 8.14 -4.05 -0.39
CA TYR A 70 8.15 -5.36 0.28
C TYR A 70 9.58 -5.89 0.44
N ASN A 71 10.41 -5.82 -0.60
CA ASN A 71 11.80 -6.29 -0.59
C ASN A 71 12.77 -5.44 0.25
N GLY A 72 12.31 -4.35 0.87
CA GLY A 72 13.17 -3.45 1.65
C GLY A 72 13.87 -2.39 0.80
N GLY A 73 13.36 -2.11 -0.41
CA GLY A 73 13.76 -0.95 -1.20
C GLY A 73 13.31 0.34 -0.53
N VAL A 74 14.09 0.81 0.44
CA VAL A 74 13.88 2.09 1.11
C VAL A 74 14.45 3.20 0.23
N ASN A 75 13.59 3.81 -0.59
CA ASN A 75 13.79 5.20 -0.99
C ASN A 75 12.82 6.04 -0.15
N THR A 76 13.29 6.33 1.05
CA THR A 76 12.96 7.43 1.97
C THR A 76 11.66 8.23 1.72
N ALA A 77 10.66 7.96 2.55
CA ALA A 77 9.89 9.00 3.24
C ALA A 77 10.31 8.96 4.74
N PRO A 78 10.25 10.06 5.50
CA PRO A 78 10.95 10.18 6.77
C PRO A 78 10.46 9.13 7.75
N SER A 79 11.33 8.18 8.03
CA SER A 79 11.32 7.47 9.29
C SER A 79 11.63 8.52 10.37
N THR A 80 10.66 8.82 11.22
CA THR A 80 10.98 9.08 12.63
C THR A 80 11.60 7.78 13.17
N GLN A 81 12.90 7.61 12.95
CA GLN A 81 13.71 6.74 13.79
C GLN A 81 13.74 7.41 15.18
N PRO A 82 13.32 6.75 16.25
CA PRO A 82 13.96 7.02 17.52
C PRO A 82 15.36 6.44 17.41
N SER A 83 16.38 7.29 17.47
CA SER A 83 17.69 6.85 17.98
C SER A 83 17.42 6.10 19.29
N ASN A 84 18.01 4.93 19.47
CA ASN A 84 18.95 4.70 20.56
C ASN A 84 19.51 3.27 20.51
N ASN A 85 20.82 3.21 20.67
CA ASN A 85 21.59 2.00 20.94
C ASN A 85 20.96 1.24 22.12
N GLY A 86 20.67 -0.05 21.92
CA GLY A 86 20.21 -0.94 22.97
C GLY A 86 19.22 -1.97 22.44
N VAL A 87 19.59 -3.24 22.56
CA VAL A 87 18.76 -4.41 22.24
C VAL A 87 17.34 -4.23 22.79
N GLY A 88 16.35 -4.19 21.91
CA GLY A 88 14.95 -4.01 22.28
C GLY A 88 14.03 -4.38 21.13
N VAL A 89 13.27 -5.46 21.33
CA VAL A 89 12.20 -5.91 20.43
C VAL A 89 11.22 -4.76 20.15
N VAL A 90 11.15 -4.30 18.90
CA VAL A 90 10.22 -3.23 18.51
C VAL A 90 8.80 -3.82 18.49
N GLN A 91 8.04 -3.55 19.54
CA GLN A 91 6.60 -3.75 19.53
C GLN A 91 6.00 -2.85 18.44
N LEU A 92 5.43 -3.48 17.43
CA LEU A 92 4.60 -2.84 16.40
C LEU A 92 3.39 -2.21 17.09
N GLN A 93 3.51 -0.94 17.49
CA GLN A 93 2.40 -0.20 18.07
C GLN A 93 1.33 -0.06 16.99
N ARG A 94 0.20 -0.72 17.25
CA ARG A 94 -0.95 -0.89 16.37
C ARG A 94 -1.48 0.47 15.92
N MET A 95 -1.07 0.90 14.73
CA MET A 95 -1.78 1.95 14.01
C MET A 95 -3.07 1.32 13.50
N SER A 96 -4.17 1.57 14.21
CA SER A 96 -5.50 1.09 13.86
C SER A 96 -5.97 1.76 12.58
N TYR A 97 -5.53 1.24 11.44
CA TYR A 97 -6.17 1.50 10.16
C TYR A 97 -7.34 0.53 10.00
N VAL A 98 -8.56 1.05 9.99
CA VAL A 98 -9.76 0.27 9.67
C VAL A 98 -9.68 -0.10 8.19
N PHE A 99 -9.41 -1.38 7.90
CA PHE A 99 -9.51 -1.95 6.56
C PHE A 99 -10.35 -3.21 6.62
N VAL A 100 -11.33 -3.31 5.70
CA VAL A 100 -12.09 -4.53 5.46
C VAL A 100 -11.15 -5.53 4.79
N GLN A 101 -10.54 -6.38 5.62
CA GLN A 101 -9.78 -7.55 5.19
C GLN A 101 -10.74 -8.72 5.09
N ASP A 102 -11.00 -9.18 3.87
CA ASP A 102 -11.53 -10.54 3.71
C ASP A 102 -10.32 -11.48 3.72
N GLN A 103 -9.92 -11.84 4.96
CA GLN A 103 -8.98 -12.84 5.52
C GLN A 103 -7.69 -13.28 4.78
N GLU A 104 -7.48 -13.04 3.48
CA GLU A 104 -6.28 -13.47 2.73
C GLU A 104 -5.86 -12.53 1.59
N ARG A 105 -6.53 -11.38 1.42
CA ARG A 105 -6.38 -10.56 0.20
C ARG A 105 -6.38 -9.07 0.50
N ILE A 106 -5.61 -8.32 -0.29
CA ILE A 106 -5.58 -6.86 -0.23
C ILE A 106 -6.33 -6.33 -1.45
N MET A 107 -7.52 -5.76 -1.19
CA MET A 107 -8.28 -5.03 -2.20
C MET A 107 -7.89 -3.56 -2.20
N ILE A 108 -7.58 -3.05 -3.38
CA ILE A 108 -7.41 -1.62 -3.64
C ILE A 108 -8.69 -1.13 -4.29
N LEU A 109 -9.41 -0.31 -3.53
CA LEU A 109 -10.71 0.21 -3.89
C LEU A 109 -10.61 1.34 -4.91
#